data_AF-A0A2W1BTN5-F1
#
_entry.id   AF-A0A2W1BTN5-F1
#
_cell.length_a   1.000
_cell.length_b   1.000
_cell.length_c   1.000
_cell.angle_alpha   90.00
_cell.angle_beta   90.00
_cell.angle_gamma   90.00
#
_symmetry.space_group_name_H-M   'P 1'
#
loop_
_entity.id
_entity.type
_entity.pdbx_description
1 polymer ?
#
loop_
_entity_poly.entity_id
_entity_poly.type
_entity_poly.pdbx_seq_one_letter_code
_entity_poly.pdbx_strand_id
1 'polypeptide(L)' 'MIFTTPRARFSFTTSRRGKRMISLNGYNYYQVRVNGRRSRWACSTHHRNGCRAAIKTVDDVIVFINEDHQGIH' A
#
# COMPACT_ATOMS: atom_id res chain seq x y z
N MET A 1 -15.88 -0.74 -20.96
CA MET A 1 -15.31 0.11 -19.89
C MET A 1 -15.56 -0.56 -18.56
N ILE A 2 -14.65 -0.35 -17.59
CA ILE A 2 -14.55 -0.86 -16.20
C ILE A 2 -13.80 -2.20 -16.00
N PHE A 3 -12.48 -2.09 -15.81
CA PHE A 3 -11.69 -3.09 -15.09
C PHE A 3 -11.83 -2.83 -13.58
N THR A 4 -12.99 -3.12 -13.00
CA THR A 4 -13.12 -3.19 -11.54
C THR A 4 -12.57 -4.53 -11.10
N THR A 5 -11.28 -4.60 -10.76
CA THR A 5 -10.65 -5.79 -10.16
C THR A 5 -11.45 -6.23 -8.92
N PRO A 6 -12.24 -7.31 -9.01
CA PRO A 6 -12.95 -7.83 -7.85
C PRO A 6 -11.98 -8.80 -7.18
N ARG A 7 -11.50 -8.46 -5.96
CA ARG A 7 -11.08 -9.37 -4.87
C ARG A 7 -9.87 -8.95 -4.04
N ALA A 8 -9.14 -7.89 -4.40
CA ALA A 8 -8.19 -7.31 -3.45
C ALA A 8 -8.99 -6.45 -2.45
N ARG A 9 -9.25 -6.97 -1.25
CA ARG A 9 -9.93 -6.23 -0.19
C ARG A 9 -8.91 -5.32 0.48
N PHE A 10 -8.81 -4.09 -0.01
CA PHE A 10 -8.03 -3.03 0.61
C PHE A 10 -8.94 -1.96 1.19
N SER A 11 -8.47 -1.27 2.23
CA SER A 11 -9.15 -0.10 2.80
C SER A 11 -8.16 1.05 2.93
N PHE A 12 -8.62 2.26 2.61
CA PHE A 12 -7.90 3.46 2.98
C PHE A 12 -8.22 3.76 4.44
N THR A 13 -7.17 3.93 5.23
CA THR A 13 -7.27 4.31 6.63
C THR A 13 -6.39 5.53 6.89
N THR A 14 -6.65 6.20 8.01
CA THR A 14 -5.89 7.38 8.42
C THR A 14 -5.21 7.03 9.72
N SER A 15 -3.89 7.21 9.78
CA SER A 15 -3.16 7.09 11.04
C SER A 15 -3.65 8.12 12.07
N ARG A 16 -3.40 7.87 13.35
CA ARG A 16 -3.72 8.81 14.45
C ARG A 16 -3.12 10.22 14.27
N ARG A 17 -2.11 10.36 13.41
CA ARG A 17 -1.42 11.63 13.08
C ARG A 17 -1.89 12.24 11.76
N GLY A 18 -3.01 11.78 11.20
CA GLY A 18 -3.59 12.32 9.96
C GLY A 18 -2.95 11.85 8.65
N LYS A 19 -1.94 10.96 8.70
CA LYS A 19 -1.32 10.41 7.47
C LYS A 19 -2.20 9.32 6.85
N ARG A 20 -2.38 9.36 5.52
CA ARG A 20 -3.05 8.29 4.77
C ARG A 20 -2.28 6.98 4.85
N MET A 21 -3.02 5.88 4.91
CA MET A 21 -2.54 4.50 4.94
C MET A 21 -3.45 3.60 4.09
N ILE A 22 -2.89 2.50 3.60
CA ILE A 22 -3.63 1.43 2.94
C ILE A 22 -3.51 0.19 3.81
N SER A 23 -4.64 -0.41 4.18
CA SER A 23 -4.66 -1.75 4.77
C SER A 23 -5.02 -2.73 3.66
N LEU A 24 -4.14 -3.70 3.40
CA LEU A 24 -4.35 -4.75 2.40
C LEU A 24 -3.94 -6.08 3.02
N ASN A 25 -4.87 -7.04 3.02
CA ASN A 25 -4.63 -8.42 3.45
C ASN A 25 -3.98 -8.54 4.86
N GLY A 26 -4.36 -7.66 5.79
CA GLY A 26 -3.82 -7.63 7.16
C GLY A 26 -2.50 -6.86 7.32
N TYR A 27 -1.89 -6.39 6.23
CA TYR A 27 -0.70 -5.54 6.26
C TYR A 27 -1.09 -4.07 6.05
N ASN A 28 -0.42 -3.20 6.80
CA ASN A 28 -0.59 -1.76 6.66
C ASN A 28 0.55 -1.19 5.82
N TYR A 29 0.21 -0.24 4.95
CA TYR A 29 1.13 0.45 4.07
C TYR A 29 1.00 1.96 4.30
N TYR A 30 2.12 2.63 4.50
CA TYR A 30 2.15 4.08 4.68
C TYR A 30 2.60 4.75 3.38
N GLN A 31 2.09 5.96 3.14
CA GLN A 31 2.48 6.76 1.99
C GLN A 31 3.93 7.23 2.14
N VAL A 32 4.80 6.83 1.21
CA VAL A 32 6.22 7.20 1.21
C VAL A 32 6.45 8.46 0.41
N ARG A 33 5.85 8.54 -0.79
CA ARG A 33 5.99 9.69 -1.69
C ARG A 33 4.77 9.83 -2.60
N VAL A 34 4.51 11.06 -2.99
CA VAL A 34 3.44 11.44 -3.92
C VAL A 34 4.06 12.24 -5.06
N ASN A 35 3.90 11.75 -6.29
CA ASN A 35 4.35 12.40 -7.51
C ASN A 35 3.11 12.69 -8.35
N GLY A 36 2.53 13.88 -8.17
CA GLY A 36 1.26 14.27 -8.80
C GLY A 36 0.15 13.29 -8.43
N ARG A 37 -0.36 12.58 -9.43
CA ARG A 37 -1.43 11.57 -9.26
C ARG A 37 -0.94 10.22 -8.74
N ARG A 38 0.37 9.98 -8.78
CA ARG A 38 0.98 8.67 -8.43
C ARG A 38 1.45 8.70 -6.98
N SER A 39 0.97 7.77 -6.16
CA SER A 39 1.51 7.57 -4.81
C SER A 39 2.23 6.24 -4.69
N ARG A 40 3.36 6.23 -3.97
CA ARG A 40 4.07 5.01 -3.57
C ARG A 40 3.83 4.77 -2.08
N TRP A 41 3.52 3.53 -1.75
CA TRP A 41 3.26 3.07 -0.40
C TRP A 41 4.22 1.92 -0.07
N ALA A 42 4.73 1.90 1.16
CA ALA A 42 5.59 0.82 1.66
C ALA A 42 4.98 0.19 2.90
N CYS A 43 5.26 -1.09 3.13
CA CYS A 43 4.77 -1.81 4.29
C CYS A 43 5.23 -1.14 5.60
N SER A 44 4.31 -0.80 6.50
CA SER A 44 4.68 -0.25 7.82
C SER A 44 5.16 -1.31 8.80
N THR A 45 4.76 -2.57 8.62
CA THR A 45 4.99 -3.65 9.58
C THR A 45 6.45 -4.12 9.60
N HIS A 46 7.05 -4.31 8.43
CA HIS A 46 8.38 -4.95 8.32
C HIS A 46 9.38 -4.18 7.44
N HIS A 47 9.10 -2.94 7.03
CA HIS A 47 10.05 -2.19 6.19
C HIS A 47 11.42 -2.00 6.87
N ARG A 48 11.48 -1.92 8.21
CA ARG A 48 12.76 -1.91 8.94
C ARG A 48 13.56 -3.21 8.82
N ASN A 49 12.90 -4.33 8.53
CA ASN A 49 13.50 -5.65 8.43
C ASN A 49 13.76 -6.05 6.96
N GLY A 50 13.79 -5.08 6.04
CA GLY A 50 14.07 -5.34 4.62
C GLY A 50 12.86 -5.80 3.78
N CYS A 51 11.64 -5.73 4.33
CA CYS A 51 10.42 -6.05 3.61
C CYS A 51 10.30 -5.23 2.32
N ARG A 52 10.15 -5.92 1.18
CA ARG A 52 10.08 -5.30 -0.16
C ARG A 52 8.65 -5.02 -0.60
N ALA A 53 7.67 -5.34 0.24
CA ALA A 53 6.27 -5.14 -0.06
C ALA A 53 5.93 -3.65 -0.24
N ALA A 54 5.29 -3.34 -1.35
CA ALA A 54 5.02 -1.98 -1.79
C ALA A 54 3.77 -1.91 -2.67
N ILE A 55 3.01 -0.83 -2.54
CA ILE A 55 1.84 -0.54 -3.37
C ILE A 55 2.11 0.73 -4.17
N LYS A 56 1.60 0.80 -5.40
CA LYS A 56 1.52 2.04 -6.17
C LYS A 56 0.05 2.33 -6.48
N THR A 57 -0.37 3.56 -6.21
CA THR A 57 -1.70 4.04 -6.59
C THR A 57 -1.59 5.18 -7.60
N VAL A 58 -2.61 5.33 -8.44
CA VAL A 58 -2.82 6.48 -9.33
C VAL A 58 -4.24 6.96 -9.12
N ASP A 59 -4.44 8.22 -8.72
CA ASP A 59 -5.77 8.79 -8.42
C ASP A 59 -6.57 7.88 -7.46
N ASP A 60 -5.92 7.42 -6.38
CA ASP A 60 -6.48 6.50 -5.38
C ASP A 60 -6.88 5.10 -5.91
N VAL A 61 -6.53 4.76 -7.15
CA VAL A 61 -6.66 3.41 -7.73
C VAL A 61 -5.34 2.66 -7.58
N ILE A 62 -5.37 1.45 -7.02
CA ILE A 62 -4.19 0.58 -6.97
C ILE A 62 -3.87 0.08 -8.38
N VAL A 63 -2.68 0.42 -8.87
CA VAL A 63 -2.17 -0.02 -10.19
C VAL A 63 -1.10 -1.11 -10.08
N PHE A 64 -0.52 -1.28 -8.89
CA PHE A 64 0.53 -2.26 -8.63
C PHE A 64 0.58 -2.62 -7.16
N ILE A 65 0.72 -3.91 -6.89
CA ILE A 65 0.90 -4.47 -5.55
C ILE A 65 2.10 -5.42 -5.61
N ASN A 66 3.05 -5.22 -4.71
CA ASN A 66 4.08 -6.19 -4.38
C ASN A 66 3.84 -6.66 -2.96
N GLU A 67 3.48 -7.93 -2.76
CA GLU A 67 3.22 -8.54 -1.44
C GLU A 67 4.44 -9.36 -0.96
N ASP A 68 5.64 -9.09 -1.50
CA ASP A 68 6.88 -9.70 -1.05
C ASP A 68 7.27 -9.21 0.35
N HIS A 69 6.71 -9.87 1.36
CA HIS A 69 7.04 -9.68 2.77
C HIS A 69 8.26 -10.50 3.22
N GLN A 70 9.04 -11.05 2.28
CA GLN A 70 10.22 -11.90 2.55
C GLN A 70 11.19 -11.19 3.49
N GLY A 71 11.52 -11.86 4.61
CA GLY A 71 12.20 -11.29 5.78
C GLY A 71 11.58 -11.67 7.13
N ILE A 72 10.48 -12.43 7.14
CA ILE A 72 9.95 -13.15 8.30
C ILE A 72 10.52 -14.57 8.30
N HIS A 73 11.75 -14.71 8.78
CA HIS A 73 12.31 -15.98 9.24
C HIS A 73 12.72 -15.82 10.70
#